data_AF-A0A4Q3YI59-F1
#
_entry.id   AF-A0A4Q3YI59-F1
#
_cell.length_a   1.000
_cell.length_b   1.000
_cell.length_c   1.000
_cell.angle_alpha   90.00
_cell.angle_beta   90.00
_cell.angle_gamma   90.00
#
_symmetry.space_group_name_H-M   'P 1'
#
loop_
_entity.id
_entity.type
_entity.pdbx_description
1 polymer ?
#
loop_
_entity_poly.entity_id
_entity_poly.type
_entity_poly.pdbx_seq_one_letter_code
_entity_poly.pdbx_strand_id
1 'polypeptide(L)'
;MGKVGRNQACKCGSGKRYKHCCGKVMETTSSLSPEFNIGIQQSRREMEALRHRREQQQGFGRPIISNEVAGRRVVAVGKRLYHSAKWHTFHDFLREYLLGSLGPDWVNAEQAKPVKERHPILRWYAQAVKTAKELQAAEGAMISGPMTGAIQAFLNLGYNIYLIAHHGDGQAMADIYLRRLRSARTDDFIGALFETYAAAAFLKAGFELTYEETARHSTTCVEFVAKWPKTGECFSVEVKSRVHEGGPSVSDEPPNEVKRLRVGTKLVKALSKNASHTRVVMIEVNIPDRLTEQHKLEGWTLAALAQIRGNETAIQADGSLYPPAYVFVTNHSFHNDLNGTGGNLQALATGFRIEDFGPDVRYSGYGAVLAARERHSAMMALIESIKTHYEIPTTFNGELPGSLFASGILPPLRIGQRYLIPDGDGGEVAGRLISATVEQETRLAYGIYELADGRKVIATNPLSEQEIEDYRRYPATYFGVLVNTVEKAHTFVEKCDFLFNTYQHSTREKLLGFLANASDLENLRTLEQRELAIIFCERMANSMQTEAEKSKKSNEFDPDR
;
A
#
# COMPACT_ATOMS: atom_id res chain seq x y z
N MET A 1 21.50 -58.56 13.77
CA MET A 1 22.71 -57.70 13.69
C MET A 1 22.36 -56.29 14.12
N GLY A 2 22.95 -55.76 15.21
CA GLY A 2 22.62 -54.45 15.75
C GLY A 2 23.06 -53.28 14.84
N LYS A 3 22.19 -52.27 14.66
CA LYS A 3 22.48 -51.03 13.93
C LYS A 3 23.66 -50.31 14.60
N VAL A 4 24.71 -50.01 13.83
CA VAL A 4 25.88 -49.26 14.32
C VAL A 4 25.50 -47.80 14.55
N GLY A 5 25.78 -47.27 15.73
CA GLY A 5 25.49 -45.88 16.07
C GLY A 5 26.35 -44.91 15.25
N ARG A 6 25.76 -43.80 14.79
CA ARG A 6 26.40 -42.80 13.89
C ARG A 6 27.75 -42.26 14.41
N ASN A 7 27.94 -42.17 15.73
CA ASN A 7 29.18 -41.71 16.38
C ASN A 7 30.12 -42.82 16.85
N GLN A 8 29.76 -44.10 16.70
CA GLN A 8 30.61 -45.23 17.10
C GLN A 8 31.76 -45.45 16.12
N ALA A 9 32.80 -46.17 16.53
CA ALA A 9 33.90 -46.56 15.66
C ALA A 9 33.40 -47.37 14.45
N CYS A 10 33.92 -47.07 13.28
CA CYS A 10 33.53 -47.73 12.05
C CYS A 10 34.04 -49.18 12.03
N LYS A 11 33.18 -50.13 11.68
CA LYS A 11 33.50 -51.57 11.68
C LYS A 11 34.49 -52.01 10.60
N CYS A 12 34.86 -51.12 9.66
CA CYS A 12 35.84 -51.43 8.62
C CYS A 12 37.31 -51.35 9.08
N GLY A 13 37.57 -51.08 10.36
CA GLY A 13 38.92 -51.02 10.92
C GLY A 13 39.67 -49.70 10.64
N SER A 14 39.01 -48.68 10.08
CA SER A 14 39.65 -47.41 9.70
C SER A 14 40.01 -46.48 10.86
N GLY A 15 39.66 -46.82 12.11
CA GLY A 15 39.84 -45.96 13.29
C GLY A 15 38.95 -44.71 13.34
N LYS A 16 38.14 -44.44 12.29
CA LYS A 16 37.25 -43.27 12.21
C LYS A 16 35.85 -43.57 12.78
N ARG A 17 35.13 -42.54 13.22
CA ARG A 17 33.70 -42.64 13.56
C ARG A 17 32.87 -43.00 12.32
N TYR A 18 31.82 -43.81 12.46
CA TYR A 18 31.02 -44.36 11.36
C TYR A 18 30.54 -43.27 10.38
N LYS A 19 30.01 -42.14 10.87
CA LYS A 19 29.58 -40.99 10.04
C LYS A 19 30.65 -40.29 9.21
N HIS A 20 31.93 -40.53 9.50
CA HIS A 20 33.07 -39.96 8.78
C HIS A 20 33.84 -41.03 7.99
N CYS A 21 33.27 -42.23 7.85
CA CYS A 21 33.85 -43.36 7.12
C CYS A 21 32.76 -44.05 6.28
N CYS A 22 32.43 -45.33 6.54
CA CYS A 22 31.44 -46.07 5.73
C CYS A 22 30.01 -45.56 5.87
N GLY A 23 29.70 -44.85 6.96
CA GLY A 23 28.44 -44.13 7.15
C GLY A 23 28.53 -42.66 6.76
N LYS A 24 29.64 -42.22 6.14
CA LYS A 24 29.72 -40.93 5.49
C LYS A 24 28.76 -41.01 4.31
N VAL A 25 27.61 -40.36 4.45
CA VAL A 25 26.82 -39.96 3.28
C VAL A 25 27.82 -39.17 2.45
N MET A 26 28.24 -39.74 1.31
CA MET A 26 28.90 -38.90 0.31
C MET A 26 27.91 -37.77 0.12
N GLU A 27 28.31 -36.56 0.50
CA GLU A 27 27.81 -35.41 -0.21
C GLU A 27 28.20 -35.71 -1.66
N THR A 28 27.32 -36.39 -2.37
CA THR A 28 27.06 -36.03 -3.74
C THR A 28 26.71 -34.56 -3.66
N THR A 29 27.74 -33.71 -3.61
CA THR A 29 27.82 -32.60 -4.54
C THR A 29 27.71 -33.23 -5.92
N SER A 30 26.52 -33.74 -6.28
CA SER A 30 26.05 -33.57 -7.63
C SER A 30 26.17 -32.06 -7.79
N SER A 31 27.22 -31.61 -8.47
CA SER A 31 27.22 -30.29 -9.06
C SER A 31 25.92 -30.25 -9.85
N LEU A 32 24.89 -29.64 -9.25
CA LEU A 32 23.61 -29.48 -9.88
C LEU A 32 23.90 -28.90 -11.25
N SER A 33 23.28 -29.43 -12.31
CA SER A 33 23.56 -28.93 -13.65
C SER A 33 23.36 -27.41 -13.67
N PRO A 34 24.09 -26.66 -14.51
CA PRO A 34 23.87 -25.23 -14.67
C PRO A 34 22.39 -24.89 -14.85
N GLU A 35 21.64 -25.72 -15.59
CA GLU A 35 20.19 -25.59 -15.80
C GLU A 35 19.38 -25.74 -14.50
N PHE A 36 19.74 -26.68 -13.63
CA PHE A 36 19.05 -26.86 -12.36
C PHE A 36 19.32 -25.70 -11.39
N ASN A 37 20.56 -25.18 -11.36
CA ASN A 37 20.88 -23.99 -10.56
C ASN A 37 20.16 -22.73 -11.07
N ILE A 38 20.06 -22.56 -12.39
CA ILE A 38 19.25 -21.51 -13.01
C ILE A 38 17.79 -21.64 -12.59
N GLY A 39 17.23 -22.86 -12.61
CA GLY A 39 15.86 -23.13 -12.16
C GLY A 39 15.61 -22.74 -10.69
N ILE A 40 16.54 -23.03 -9.78
CA ILE A 40 16.44 -22.62 -8.37
C ILE A 40 16.48 -21.09 -8.23
N GLN A 41 17.43 -20.44 -8.90
CA GLN A 41 17.56 -18.98 -8.85
C GLN A 41 16.32 -18.29 -9.42
N GLN A 42 15.77 -18.83 -10.51
CA GLN A 42 14.56 -18.35 -11.13
C GLN A 42 13.36 -18.47 -10.18
N SER A 43 13.15 -19.64 -9.57
CA SER A 43 12.07 -19.85 -8.61
C SER A 43 12.15 -18.90 -7.42
N ARG A 44 13.37 -18.61 -6.92
CA ARG A 44 13.57 -17.61 -5.86
C ARG A 44 13.15 -16.20 -6.29
N ARG A 45 13.55 -15.77 -7.49
CA ARG A 45 13.17 -14.45 -8.04
C ARG A 45 11.66 -14.33 -8.25
N GLU A 46 11.02 -15.41 -8.69
CA GLU A 46 9.56 -15.46 -8.86
C GLU A 46 8.82 -15.37 -7.53
N MET A 47 9.29 -16.08 -6.50
CA MET A 47 8.73 -15.99 -5.15
C MET A 47 8.90 -14.60 -4.54
N GLU A 48 10.05 -13.95 -4.77
CA GLU A 48 10.31 -12.59 -4.33
C GLU A 48 9.38 -11.58 -5.03
N ALA A 49 9.22 -11.69 -6.34
CA ALA A 49 8.31 -10.83 -7.10
C ALA A 49 6.85 -11.02 -6.70
N LEU A 50 6.41 -12.27 -6.47
CA LEU A 50 5.07 -12.56 -5.98
C LEU A 50 4.84 -11.96 -4.59
N ARG A 51 5.81 -12.12 -3.68
CA ARG A 51 5.74 -11.51 -2.34
C ARG A 51 5.65 -9.99 -2.43
N HIS A 52 6.48 -9.36 -3.26
CA HIS A 52 6.49 -7.91 -3.47
C HIS A 52 5.15 -7.42 -4.03
N ARG A 53 4.61 -8.09 -5.06
CA ARG A 53 3.30 -7.74 -5.62
C ARG A 53 2.16 -7.92 -4.62
N ARG A 54 2.19 -9.01 -3.84
CA ARG A 54 1.22 -9.23 -2.76
C ARG A 54 1.29 -8.11 -1.73
N GLU A 55 2.48 -7.68 -1.32
CA GLU A 55 2.65 -6.55 -0.39
C GLU A 55 2.10 -5.26 -1.01
N GLN A 56 2.39 -4.97 -2.28
CA GLN A 56 1.83 -3.82 -2.99
C GLN A 56 0.30 -3.87 -3.12
N GLN A 57 -0.31 -5.05 -3.24
CA GLN A 57 -1.77 -5.21 -3.32
C GLN A 57 -2.44 -5.15 -1.94
N GLN A 58 -1.90 -5.87 -0.96
CA GLN A 58 -2.60 -6.19 0.29
C GLN A 58 -2.06 -5.40 1.49
N GLY A 59 -0.92 -4.74 1.35
CA GLY A 59 -0.16 -4.12 2.43
C GLY A 59 0.77 -5.09 3.16
N PHE A 60 1.37 -4.58 4.24
CA PHE A 60 2.35 -5.28 5.07
C PHE A 60 1.73 -6.09 6.21
N GLY A 61 0.41 -6.01 6.36
CA GLY A 61 -0.35 -6.83 7.29
C GLY A 61 -0.29 -8.33 6.94
N ARG A 62 -0.99 -9.11 7.75
CA ARG A 62 -1.20 -10.54 7.53
C ARG A 62 -1.86 -10.75 6.15
N PRO A 63 -1.26 -11.59 5.28
CA PRO A 63 -1.76 -11.81 3.92
C PRO A 63 -3.15 -12.41 3.92
N ILE A 64 -3.87 -12.26 2.81
CA ILE A 64 -5.08 -13.04 2.57
C ILE A 64 -4.72 -14.53 2.53
N ILE A 65 -5.34 -15.31 3.42
CA ILE A 65 -5.13 -16.76 3.50
C ILE A 65 -6.30 -17.44 2.81
N SER A 66 -6.03 -18.02 1.64
CA SER A 66 -7.04 -18.62 0.78
C SER A 66 -6.49 -19.79 -0.02
N ASN A 67 -7.33 -20.78 -0.32
CA ASN A 67 -7.00 -21.91 -1.19
C ASN A 67 -8.25 -22.46 -1.90
N GLU A 68 -8.08 -23.20 -2.98
CA GLU A 68 -9.16 -23.97 -3.61
C GLU A 68 -9.11 -25.43 -3.19
N VAL A 69 -10.23 -25.95 -2.69
CA VAL A 69 -10.36 -27.34 -2.25
C VAL A 69 -11.67 -27.89 -2.81
N ALA A 70 -11.60 -28.97 -3.59
CA ALA A 70 -12.76 -29.64 -4.18
C ALA A 70 -13.72 -28.69 -4.93
N GLY A 71 -13.16 -27.78 -5.75
CA GLY A 71 -13.95 -26.81 -6.53
C GLY A 71 -14.57 -25.68 -5.71
N ARG A 72 -14.15 -25.49 -4.45
CA ARG A 72 -14.60 -24.41 -3.58
C ARG A 72 -13.42 -23.57 -3.12
N ARG A 73 -13.58 -22.25 -3.18
CA ARG A 73 -12.66 -21.30 -2.57
C ARG A 73 -12.88 -21.30 -1.06
N VAL A 74 -11.82 -21.51 -0.29
CA VAL A 74 -11.81 -21.44 1.17
C VAL A 74 -10.96 -20.24 1.59
N VAL A 75 -11.49 -19.38 2.46
CA VAL A 75 -10.83 -18.17 2.96
C VAL A 75 -10.81 -18.20 4.49
N ALA A 76 -9.65 -17.97 5.09
CA ALA A 76 -9.51 -17.87 6.54
C ALA A 76 -9.63 -16.41 7.01
N VAL A 77 -10.45 -16.19 8.05
CA VAL A 77 -10.59 -14.90 8.73
C VAL A 77 -10.33 -15.12 10.22
N GLY A 78 -9.15 -14.72 10.69
CA GLY A 78 -8.73 -14.96 12.07
C GLY A 78 -8.67 -16.46 12.35
N LYS A 79 -9.61 -16.94 13.17
CA LYS A 79 -9.78 -18.37 13.54
C LYS A 79 -10.96 -19.05 12.81
N ARG A 80 -11.67 -18.34 11.94
CA ARG A 80 -12.86 -18.82 11.21
C ARG A 80 -12.51 -19.16 9.76
N LEU A 81 -13.20 -20.15 9.19
CA LEU A 81 -13.08 -20.53 7.78
C LEU A 81 -14.41 -20.28 7.07
N TYR A 82 -14.33 -19.65 5.91
CA TYR A 82 -15.44 -19.35 5.01
C TYR A 82 -15.20 -20.06 3.69
N HIS A 83 -16.25 -20.53 3.01
CA HIS A 83 -16.07 -21.25 1.76
C HIS A 83 -17.26 -21.13 0.80
N SER A 84 -16.98 -20.94 -0.49
CA SER A 84 -17.99 -20.87 -1.55
C SER A 84 -17.41 -21.32 -2.89
N ALA A 85 -18.26 -21.90 -3.74
CA ALA A 85 -17.90 -22.20 -5.13
C ALA A 85 -18.01 -20.96 -6.05
N LYS A 86 -18.61 -19.87 -5.54
CA LYS A 86 -18.91 -18.65 -6.32
C LYS A 86 -17.88 -17.53 -6.15
N TRP A 87 -16.82 -17.76 -5.37
CA TRP A 87 -15.79 -16.75 -5.14
C TRP A 87 -14.64 -16.91 -6.13
N HIS A 88 -14.76 -16.20 -7.24
CA HIS A 88 -13.71 -16.11 -8.25
C HIS A 88 -12.73 -14.98 -7.92
N THR A 89 -13.24 -13.89 -7.35
CA THR A 89 -12.46 -12.73 -6.92
C THR A 89 -12.53 -12.55 -5.40
N PHE A 90 -11.57 -11.80 -4.84
CA PHE A 90 -11.65 -11.39 -3.43
C PHE A 90 -12.87 -10.47 -3.19
N HIS A 91 -13.29 -9.69 -4.18
CA HIS A 91 -14.50 -8.86 -4.10
C HIS A 91 -15.78 -9.70 -3.91
N ASP A 92 -15.87 -10.87 -4.55
CA ASP A 92 -16.99 -11.79 -4.34
C ASP A 92 -17.07 -12.28 -2.90
N PHE A 93 -15.92 -12.65 -2.33
CA PHE A 93 -15.81 -13.02 -0.93
C PHE A 93 -16.20 -11.86 -0.03
N LEU A 94 -15.64 -10.66 -0.22
CA LEU A 94 -15.90 -9.49 0.63
C LEU A 94 -17.40 -9.13 0.67
N ARG A 95 -18.08 -9.23 -0.48
CA ARG A 95 -19.52 -8.98 -0.57
C ARG A 95 -20.33 -9.92 0.31
N GLU A 96 -20.10 -11.22 0.18
CA GLU A 96 -20.81 -12.23 0.97
C GLU A 96 -20.40 -12.19 2.44
N TYR A 97 -19.11 -11.99 2.72
CA TYR A 97 -18.55 -11.89 4.06
C TYR A 97 -19.17 -10.72 4.84
N LEU A 98 -19.27 -9.52 4.24
CA LEU A 98 -19.86 -8.36 4.91
C LEU A 98 -21.35 -8.58 5.22
N LEU A 99 -22.13 -9.05 4.24
CA LEU A 99 -23.56 -9.32 4.45
C LEU A 99 -23.79 -10.39 5.52
N GLY A 100 -23.00 -11.47 5.50
CA GLY A 100 -23.05 -12.50 6.53
C GLY A 100 -22.67 -11.96 7.92
N SER A 101 -21.65 -11.10 7.98
CA SER A 101 -21.16 -10.51 9.23
C SER A 101 -22.14 -9.50 9.86
N LEU A 102 -22.92 -8.78 9.05
CA LEU A 102 -23.99 -7.90 9.54
C LEU A 102 -25.17 -8.70 10.14
N GLY A 103 -25.26 -9.98 9.81
CA GLY A 103 -26.32 -10.88 10.27
C GLY A 103 -27.48 -10.95 9.28
N PRO A 104 -27.88 -12.16 8.83
CA PRO A 104 -28.85 -12.34 7.77
C PRO A 104 -30.22 -11.74 8.10
N ASP A 105 -30.69 -11.85 9.33
CA ASP A 105 -31.99 -11.31 9.74
C ASP A 105 -32.04 -9.78 9.60
N TRP A 106 -30.98 -9.09 10.02
CA TRP A 106 -30.88 -7.63 9.87
C TRP A 106 -30.81 -7.23 8.40
N VAL A 107 -30.00 -7.93 7.60
CA VAL A 107 -29.89 -7.69 6.16
C VAL A 107 -31.24 -7.88 5.47
N ASN A 108 -31.96 -8.96 5.76
CA ASN A 108 -33.27 -9.26 5.18
C ASN A 108 -34.31 -8.20 5.58
N ALA A 109 -34.32 -7.80 6.85
CA ALA A 109 -35.20 -6.73 7.32
C ALA A 109 -34.93 -5.39 6.62
N GLU A 110 -33.66 -5.02 6.40
CA GLU A 110 -33.31 -3.83 5.63
C GLU A 110 -33.68 -3.96 4.14
N GLN A 111 -33.48 -5.13 3.52
CA GLN A 111 -33.84 -5.33 2.11
C GLN A 111 -35.35 -5.26 1.87
N ALA A 112 -36.18 -5.60 2.84
CA ALA A 112 -37.63 -5.47 2.76
C ALA A 112 -38.10 -3.99 2.69
N LYS A 113 -37.27 -3.04 3.12
CA LYS A 113 -37.61 -1.60 3.09
C LYS A 113 -37.43 -1.01 1.68
N PRO A 114 -38.16 0.06 1.33
CA PRO A 114 -37.87 0.90 0.17
C PRO A 114 -36.41 1.39 0.19
N VAL A 115 -35.74 1.45 -0.96
CA VAL A 115 -34.30 1.75 -1.04
C VAL A 115 -33.91 3.03 -0.29
N LYS A 116 -34.75 4.08 -0.33
CA LYS A 116 -34.47 5.36 0.35
C LYS A 116 -34.49 5.26 1.89
N GLU A 117 -35.22 4.28 2.44
CA GLU A 117 -35.39 4.06 3.89
C GLU A 117 -34.40 3.03 4.44
N ARG A 118 -33.66 2.34 3.57
CA ARG A 118 -32.62 1.38 3.97
C ARG A 118 -31.47 2.08 4.67
N HIS A 119 -30.85 1.35 5.59
CA HIS A 119 -29.58 1.71 6.19
C HIS A 119 -28.52 2.03 5.11
N PRO A 120 -27.63 3.02 5.30
CA PRO A 120 -26.64 3.43 4.30
C PRO A 120 -25.87 2.29 3.63
N ILE A 121 -25.40 1.30 4.41
CA ILE A 121 -24.70 0.12 3.89
C ILE A 121 -25.52 -0.62 2.83
N LEU A 122 -26.82 -0.79 3.07
CA LEU A 122 -27.73 -1.52 2.18
C LEU A 122 -28.18 -0.66 0.98
N ARG A 123 -28.07 0.67 1.09
CA ARG A 123 -28.17 1.58 -0.06
C ARG A 123 -26.97 1.46 -0.99
N TRP A 124 -25.76 1.42 -0.44
CA TRP A 124 -24.54 1.17 -1.21
C TRP A 124 -24.61 -0.18 -1.93
N TYR A 125 -25.02 -1.23 -1.21
CA TYR A 125 -25.22 -2.56 -1.78
C TYR A 125 -26.24 -2.56 -2.93
N ALA A 126 -27.42 -1.95 -2.72
CA ALA A 126 -28.46 -1.90 -3.75
C ALA A 126 -27.98 -1.17 -5.01
N GLN A 127 -27.25 -0.07 -4.85
CA GLN A 127 -26.68 0.68 -5.97
C GLN A 127 -25.58 -0.11 -6.69
N ALA A 128 -24.69 -0.78 -5.95
CA ALA A 128 -23.64 -1.64 -6.51
C ALA A 128 -24.23 -2.80 -7.34
N VAL A 129 -25.28 -3.46 -6.83
CA VAL A 129 -26.00 -4.52 -7.57
C VAL A 129 -26.67 -3.97 -8.82
N LYS A 130 -27.25 -2.77 -8.76
CA LYS A 130 -27.84 -2.11 -9.93
C LYS A 130 -26.78 -1.88 -11.01
N THR A 131 -25.63 -1.29 -10.67
CA THR A 131 -24.52 -1.07 -11.60
C THR A 131 -24.03 -2.39 -12.22
N ALA A 132 -23.88 -3.45 -11.43
CA ALA A 132 -23.47 -4.76 -11.94
C ALA A 132 -24.49 -5.35 -12.94
N LYS A 133 -25.79 -5.17 -12.71
CA LYS A 133 -26.86 -5.62 -13.63
C LYS A 133 -26.87 -4.83 -14.95
N GLU A 134 -26.60 -3.53 -14.89
CA GLU A 134 -26.56 -2.67 -16.08
C GLU A 134 -25.41 -3.02 -17.04
N LEU A 135 -24.34 -3.65 -16.53
CA LEU A 135 -23.22 -4.16 -17.35
C LEU A 135 -23.57 -5.43 -18.16
N GLN A 136 -24.83 -5.91 -18.13
CA GLN A 136 -25.38 -7.00 -18.96
C GLN A 136 -24.53 -8.28 -19.01
N ALA A 137 -23.99 -8.71 -17.87
CA ALA A 137 -23.23 -9.95 -17.83
C ALA A 137 -24.13 -11.19 -17.96
N ALA A 138 -23.67 -12.18 -18.71
CA ALA A 138 -24.21 -13.53 -18.64
C ALA A 138 -24.05 -14.11 -17.21
N GLU A 139 -25.00 -14.93 -16.77
CA GLU A 139 -24.96 -15.54 -15.44
C GLU A 139 -23.69 -16.40 -15.27
N GLY A 140 -22.88 -16.07 -14.26
CA GLY A 140 -21.61 -16.77 -13.97
C GLY A 140 -20.38 -16.24 -14.71
N ALA A 141 -20.50 -15.23 -15.57
CA ALA A 141 -19.34 -14.58 -16.19
C ALA A 141 -18.67 -13.58 -15.21
N MET A 142 -17.34 -13.53 -15.23
CA MET A 142 -16.60 -12.46 -14.54
C MET A 142 -16.85 -11.13 -15.22
N ILE A 143 -17.18 -10.11 -14.42
CA ILE A 143 -17.56 -8.77 -14.89
C ILE A 143 -16.44 -7.82 -14.50
N SER A 144 -15.93 -7.06 -15.47
CA SER A 144 -15.10 -5.88 -15.21
C SER A 144 -15.95 -4.63 -15.40
N GLY A 145 -15.82 -3.66 -14.50
CA GLY A 145 -16.61 -2.45 -14.51
C GLY A 145 -16.01 -1.34 -13.66
N PRO A 146 -16.50 -0.11 -13.79
CA PRO A 146 -15.97 1.01 -13.02
C PRO A 146 -16.24 0.84 -11.52
N MET A 147 -15.23 1.19 -10.71
CA MET A 147 -15.35 1.27 -9.25
C MET A 147 -16.14 2.55 -8.86
N THR A 148 -17.47 2.46 -8.87
CA THR A 148 -18.33 3.57 -8.44
C THR A 148 -18.23 3.79 -6.93
N GLY A 149 -18.60 4.98 -6.44
CA GLY A 149 -18.54 5.28 -5.01
C GLY A 149 -19.37 4.33 -4.14
N ALA A 150 -20.49 3.80 -4.64
CA ALA A 150 -21.27 2.76 -3.95
C ALA A 150 -20.51 1.43 -3.80
N ILE A 151 -19.86 0.97 -4.88
CA ILE A 151 -19.06 -0.26 -4.87
C ILE A 151 -17.88 -0.07 -3.92
N GLN A 152 -17.19 1.06 -4.03
CA GLN A 152 -16.03 1.41 -3.21
C GLN A 152 -16.37 1.49 -1.72
N ALA A 153 -17.46 2.16 -1.35
CA ALA A 153 -17.91 2.25 0.04
C ALA A 153 -18.25 0.88 0.63
N PHE A 154 -18.97 0.05 -0.13
CA PHE A 154 -19.39 -1.26 0.32
C PHE A 154 -18.20 -2.24 0.46
N LEU A 155 -17.34 -2.32 -0.55
CA LEU A 155 -16.19 -3.22 -0.53
C LEU A 155 -15.11 -2.76 0.45
N ASN A 156 -14.86 -1.45 0.62
CA ASN A 156 -13.93 -0.98 1.65
C ASN A 156 -14.42 -1.34 3.05
N LEU A 157 -15.72 -1.17 3.33
CA LEU A 157 -16.25 -1.60 4.63
C LEU A 157 -16.06 -3.11 4.85
N GLY A 158 -16.35 -3.92 3.83
CA GLY A 158 -16.12 -5.36 3.88
C GLY A 158 -14.66 -5.70 4.12
N TYR A 159 -13.74 -5.02 3.45
CA TYR A 159 -12.31 -5.24 3.59
C TYR A 159 -11.78 -4.78 4.95
N ASN A 160 -12.24 -3.64 5.46
CA ASN A 160 -11.87 -3.14 6.78
C ASN A 160 -12.28 -4.14 7.87
N ILE A 161 -13.54 -4.64 7.83
CA ILE A 161 -14.02 -5.66 8.77
C ILE A 161 -13.24 -6.97 8.62
N TYR A 162 -12.90 -7.37 7.40
CA TYR A 162 -12.05 -8.53 7.16
C TYR A 162 -10.67 -8.32 7.82
N LEU A 163 -10.01 -7.19 7.57
CA LEU A 163 -8.68 -6.89 8.10
C LEU A 163 -8.69 -6.91 9.62
N ILE A 164 -9.64 -6.21 10.25
CA ILE A 164 -9.77 -6.15 11.71
C ILE A 164 -9.97 -7.55 12.29
N ALA A 165 -10.89 -8.35 11.73
CA ALA A 165 -11.13 -9.72 12.22
C ALA A 165 -9.97 -10.68 11.94
N HIS A 166 -9.20 -10.45 10.87
CA HIS A 166 -8.14 -11.34 10.42
C HIS A 166 -6.81 -11.16 11.19
N HIS A 167 -6.62 -10.01 11.84
CA HIS A 167 -5.38 -9.66 12.53
C HIS A 167 -5.50 -9.82 14.06
N GLY A 168 -4.52 -10.50 14.65
CA GLY A 168 -4.45 -10.72 16.11
C GLY A 168 -5.74 -11.34 16.66
N ASP A 169 -6.21 -10.81 17.79
CA ASP A 169 -7.50 -11.14 18.40
C ASP A 169 -8.63 -10.15 18.02
N GLY A 170 -8.49 -9.46 16.88
CA GLY A 170 -9.39 -8.38 16.45
C GLY A 170 -10.82 -8.81 16.10
N GLN A 171 -11.16 -10.10 16.14
CA GLN A 171 -12.53 -10.59 15.95
C GLN A 171 -13.52 -9.97 16.94
N ALA A 172 -13.14 -9.85 18.22
CA ALA A 172 -14.02 -9.23 19.23
C ALA A 172 -14.32 -7.76 18.88
N MET A 173 -13.32 -7.05 18.35
CA MET A 173 -13.51 -5.67 17.90
C MET A 173 -14.35 -5.58 16.64
N ALA A 174 -14.15 -6.48 15.67
CA ALA A 174 -15.00 -6.56 14.49
C ALA A 174 -16.48 -6.73 14.88
N ASP A 175 -16.77 -7.58 15.88
CA ASP A 175 -18.14 -7.78 16.39
C ASP A 175 -18.70 -6.51 17.07
N ILE A 176 -17.88 -5.73 17.77
CA ILE A 176 -18.28 -4.41 18.33
C ILE A 176 -18.61 -3.43 17.21
N TYR A 177 -17.73 -3.27 16.22
CA TYR A 177 -17.97 -2.40 15.08
C TYR A 177 -19.22 -2.81 14.31
N LEU A 178 -19.43 -4.10 14.04
CA LEU A 178 -20.63 -4.60 13.35
C LEU A 178 -21.94 -4.27 14.08
N ARG A 179 -21.93 -4.19 15.42
CA ARG A 179 -23.10 -3.70 16.18
C ARG A 179 -23.34 -2.21 15.95
N ARG A 180 -22.31 -1.37 16.09
CA ARG A 180 -22.41 0.09 15.90
C ARG A 180 -22.69 0.47 14.44
N LEU A 181 -22.16 -0.29 13.49
CA LEU A 181 -22.42 -0.14 12.06
C LEU A 181 -23.86 -0.43 11.64
N ARG A 182 -24.65 -1.13 12.48
CA ARG A 182 -26.08 -1.38 12.26
C ARG A 182 -26.98 -0.36 12.94
N SER A 183 -26.39 0.56 13.70
CA SER A 183 -27.10 1.56 14.48
C SER A 183 -27.86 2.51 13.56
N ALA A 184 -29.14 2.76 13.87
CA ALA A 184 -29.93 3.79 13.18
C ALA A 184 -29.46 5.21 13.54
N ARG A 185 -28.65 5.35 14.60
CA ARG A 185 -28.05 6.61 15.01
C ARG A 185 -26.89 6.97 14.08
N THR A 186 -27.03 8.08 13.36
CA THR A 186 -26.03 8.54 12.39
C THR A 186 -24.65 8.75 13.00
N ASP A 187 -24.57 9.31 14.22
CA ASP A 187 -23.30 9.56 14.89
C ASP A 187 -22.55 8.27 15.26
N ASP A 188 -23.27 7.26 15.74
CA ASP A 188 -22.72 5.95 16.10
C ASP A 188 -22.26 5.18 14.85
N PHE A 189 -23.08 5.15 13.79
CA PHE A 189 -22.72 4.56 12.51
C PHE A 189 -21.49 5.22 11.88
N ILE A 190 -21.49 6.55 11.78
CA ILE A 190 -20.39 7.32 11.16
C ILE A 190 -19.10 7.22 11.99
N GLY A 191 -19.21 7.22 13.32
CA GLY A 191 -18.06 6.94 14.21
C GLY A 191 -17.43 5.59 13.89
N ALA A 192 -18.22 4.51 13.99
CA ALA A 192 -17.73 3.15 13.75
C ALA A 192 -17.20 2.95 12.33
N LEU A 193 -17.83 3.55 11.32
CA LEU A 193 -17.37 3.50 9.93
C LEU A 193 -15.93 4.02 9.81
N PHE A 194 -15.64 5.21 10.32
CA PHE A 194 -14.32 5.82 10.17
C PHE A 194 -13.27 5.27 11.14
N GLU A 195 -13.70 4.74 12.29
CA GLU A 195 -12.83 3.91 13.14
C GLU A 195 -12.35 2.65 12.40
N THR A 196 -13.20 2.01 11.59
CA THR A 196 -12.78 0.86 10.78
C THR A 196 -11.76 1.23 9.70
N TYR A 197 -11.90 2.40 9.07
CA TYR A 197 -10.92 2.91 8.09
C TYR A 197 -9.58 3.20 8.75
N ALA A 198 -9.58 3.85 9.92
CA ALA A 198 -8.37 4.11 10.67
C ALA A 198 -7.66 2.81 11.05
N ALA A 199 -8.36 1.85 11.66
CA ALA A 199 -7.76 0.56 12.02
C ALA A 199 -7.19 -0.18 10.79
N ALA A 200 -7.95 -0.21 9.68
CA ALA A 200 -7.50 -0.85 8.44
C ALA A 200 -6.25 -0.17 7.85
N ALA A 201 -6.13 1.16 7.92
CA ALA A 201 -4.93 1.88 7.46
C ALA A 201 -3.67 1.45 8.22
N PHE A 202 -3.75 1.36 9.55
CA PHE A 202 -2.63 0.88 10.38
C PHE A 202 -2.29 -0.59 10.13
N LEU A 203 -3.29 -1.47 9.98
CA LEU A 203 -3.06 -2.88 9.68
C LEU A 203 -2.38 -3.08 8.31
N LYS A 204 -2.82 -2.34 7.28
CA LYS A 204 -2.17 -2.35 5.95
C LYS A 204 -0.75 -1.80 6.00
N ALA A 205 -0.48 -0.82 6.88
CA ALA A 205 0.86 -0.32 7.11
C ALA A 205 1.76 -1.28 7.91
N GLY A 206 1.22 -2.38 8.44
CA GLY A 206 1.96 -3.41 9.17
C GLY A 206 2.05 -3.18 10.68
N PHE A 207 1.22 -2.31 11.26
CA PHE A 207 1.14 -2.14 12.71
C PHE A 207 0.38 -3.29 13.38
N GLU A 208 0.78 -3.61 14.61
CA GLU A 208 0.01 -4.47 15.52
C GLU A 208 -0.97 -3.60 16.31
N LEU A 209 -2.24 -3.98 16.36
CA LEU A 209 -3.28 -3.22 17.06
C LEU A 209 -3.73 -3.90 18.35
N THR A 210 -3.88 -3.11 19.42
CA THR A 210 -4.55 -3.50 20.67
C THR A 210 -5.71 -2.56 20.91
N TYR A 211 -6.94 -3.09 20.96
CA TYR A 211 -8.16 -2.29 21.07
C TYR A 211 -8.52 -2.02 22.52
N GLU A 212 -8.55 -0.75 22.92
CA GLU A 212 -8.87 -0.38 24.30
C GLU A 212 -10.38 -0.54 24.59
N GLU A 213 -11.25 -0.35 23.60
CA GLU A 213 -12.72 -0.46 23.74
C GLU A 213 -13.19 -1.88 24.14
N THR A 214 -12.35 -2.90 23.98
CA THR A 214 -12.66 -4.27 24.42
C THR A 214 -12.52 -4.49 25.93
N ALA A 215 -11.95 -3.53 26.66
CA ALA A 215 -11.81 -3.55 28.11
C ALA A 215 -12.78 -2.57 28.79
N ARG A 216 -13.21 -2.89 30.03
CA ARG A 216 -13.99 -1.95 30.85
C ARG A 216 -13.06 -0.85 31.37
N HIS A 217 -13.34 0.40 31.01
CA HIS A 217 -12.62 1.56 31.53
C HIS A 217 -13.51 2.44 32.41
N SER A 218 -12.94 2.97 33.49
CA SER A 218 -13.57 3.99 34.33
C SER A 218 -13.36 5.41 33.81
N THR A 219 -12.55 5.58 32.76
CA THR A 219 -12.23 6.87 32.10
C THR A 219 -12.33 6.74 30.58
N THR A 220 -12.41 7.86 29.88
CA THR A 220 -12.41 7.88 28.41
C THR A 220 -11.02 7.45 27.87
N CYS A 221 -10.98 6.39 27.07
CA CYS A 221 -9.78 5.87 26.41
C CYS A 221 -9.72 6.27 24.93
N VAL A 222 -8.62 5.95 24.27
CA VAL A 222 -8.52 6.08 22.80
C VAL A 222 -9.09 4.83 22.12
N GLU A 223 -9.23 4.85 20.79
CA GLU A 223 -9.84 3.71 20.08
C GLU A 223 -8.93 2.47 20.09
N PHE A 224 -7.64 2.67 19.84
CA PHE A 224 -6.65 1.59 19.90
C PHE A 224 -5.23 2.09 20.12
N VAL A 225 -4.37 1.19 20.59
CA VAL A 225 -2.92 1.36 20.59
C VAL A 225 -2.35 0.64 19.37
N ALA A 226 -1.60 1.36 18.54
CA ALA A 226 -0.87 0.83 17.40
C ALA A 226 0.61 0.69 17.74
N LYS A 227 1.16 -0.51 17.57
CA LYS A 227 2.58 -0.80 17.83
C LYS A 227 3.31 -1.00 16.51
N TRP A 228 4.42 -0.30 16.34
CA TRP A 228 5.30 -0.44 15.19
C TRP A 228 6.30 -1.58 15.41
N PRO A 229 6.22 -2.70 14.68
CA PRO A 229 7.00 -3.90 15.02
C PRO A 229 8.51 -3.71 14.90
N LYS A 230 8.98 -2.81 14.02
CA LYS A 230 10.42 -2.63 13.78
C LYS A 230 11.16 -2.02 14.97
N THR A 231 10.52 -1.11 15.70
CA THR A 231 11.14 -0.37 16.82
C THR A 231 10.50 -0.71 18.17
N GLY A 232 9.28 -1.27 18.17
CA GLY A 232 8.49 -1.50 19.36
C GLY A 232 7.75 -0.24 19.86
N GLU A 233 7.85 0.89 19.15
CA GLU A 233 7.14 2.12 19.52
C GLU A 233 5.63 1.91 19.49
N CYS A 234 4.95 2.45 20.49
CA CYS A 234 3.49 2.40 20.61
C CYS A 234 2.91 3.80 20.40
N PHE A 235 1.72 3.85 19.81
CA PHE A 235 1.00 5.07 19.49
C PHE A 235 -0.44 4.92 19.96
N SER A 236 -0.94 5.90 20.72
CA SER A 236 -2.34 5.96 21.14
C SER A 236 -3.13 6.68 20.05
N VAL A 237 -4.02 5.94 19.38
CA VAL A 237 -4.75 6.39 18.20
C VAL A 237 -6.18 6.74 18.56
N GLU A 238 -6.53 8.02 18.45
CA GLU A 238 -7.91 8.51 18.62
C GLU A 238 -8.52 8.86 17.27
N VAL A 239 -9.75 8.42 17.05
CA VAL A 239 -10.48 8.69 15.81
C VAL A 239 -11.60 9.69 16.06
N LYS A 240 -11.75 10.61 15.12
CA LYS A 240 -12.84 11.59 15.10
C LYS A 240 -13.38 11.69 13.70
N SER A 241 -14.70 11.69 13.58
CA SER A 241 -15.38 11.95 12.32
C SER A 241 -16.26 13.18 12.41
N ARG A 242 -16.41 13.83 11.26
CA ARG A 242 -17.46 14.82 11.05
C ARG A 242 -18.79 14.10 10.84
N VAL A 243 -19.72 14.32 11.76
CA VAL A 243 -21.12 13.92 11.60
C VAL A 243 -21.85 15.14 11.04
N HIS A 244 -22.50 14.97 9.88
CA HIS A 244 -23.34 16.02 9.32
C HIS A 244 -24.62 16.08 10.16
N GLU A 245 -24.76 17.12 10.98
CA GLU A 245 -26.05 17.44 11.60
C GLU A 245 -26.95 17.97 10.47
N GLY A 246 -27.95 17.19 10.07
CA GLY A 246 -28.75 17.45 8.88
C GLY A 246 -29.52 18.77 8.94
N GLY A 247 -29.40 19.54 7.85
CA GLY A 247 -30.27 20.63 7.45
C GLY A 247 -29.59 21.42 6.33
N PRO A 248 -30.24 21.69 5.18
CA PRO A 248 -29.70 22.65 4.23
C PRO A 248 -29.57 23.99 4.97
N SER A 249 -28.38 24.57 5.05
CA SER A 249 -28.29 25.98 5.44
C SER A 249 -28.87 26.76 4.28
N VAL A 250 -30.06 27.32 4.50
CA VAL A 250 -30.67 28.32 3.62
C VAL A 250 -29.91 29.62 3.83
N SER A 251 -28.64 29.63 3.44
CA SER A 251 -27.78 30.81 3.45
C SER A 251 -27.24 30.97 2.04
N ASP A 252 -27.55 32.10 1.40
CA ASP A 252 -27.04 32.47 0.07
C ASP A 252 -25.52 32.75 0.08
N GLU A 253 -24.88 32.77 1.25
CA GLU A 253 -23.43 32.86 1.37
C GLU A 253 -22.76 31.50 1.14
N PRO A 254 -21.70 31.44 0.31
CA PRO A 254 -20.91 30.22 0.16
C PRO A 254 -20.39 29.80 1.54
N PRO A 255 -20.56 28.52 1.94
CA PRO A 255 -20.19 28.08 3.28
C PRO A 255 -18.69 28.32 3.52
N ASN A 256 -18.35 28.98 4.63
CA ASN A 256 -16.96 29.21 5.02
C ASN A 256 -16.26 27.85 5.20
N GLU A 257 -15.42 27.49 4.22
CA GLU A 257 -14.80 26.17 4.13
C GLU A 257 -13.95 25.85 5.37
N VAL A 258 -13.26 26.84 5.94
CA VAL A 258 -12.45 26.69 7.15
C VAL A 258 -13.33 26.35 8.36
N LYS A 259 -14.43 27.08 8.58
CA LYS A 259 -15.36 26.79 9.69
C LYS A 259 -16.11 25.45 9.48
N ARG A 260 -16.31 25.03 8.23
CA ARG A 260 -17.06 23.82 7.87
C ARG A 260 -16.37 22.52 8.29
N LEU A 261 -15.04 22.46 8.26
CA LEU A 261 -14.29 21.20 8.53
C LEU A 261 -14.31 20.79 10.01
N ARG A 262 -14.33 21.75 10.94
CA ARG A 262 -14.29 21.54 12.41
C ARG A 262 -13.04 20.75 12.89
N VAL A 263 -11.93 20.77 12.14
CA VAL A 263 -10.71 20.00 12.46
C VAL A 263 -10.14 20.40 13.82
N GLY A 264 -10.00 21.70 14.10
CA GLY A 264 -9.43 22.19 15.36
C GLY A 264 -10.19 21.70 16.60
N THR A 265 -11.52 21.81 16.57
CA THR A 265 -12.38 21.33 17.67
C THR A 265 -12.29 19.82 17.84
N LYS A 266 -12.20 19.05 16.75
CA LYS A 266 -12.05 17.58 16.83
C LYS A 266 -10.68 17.19 17.37
N LEU A 267 -9.62 17.89 16.97
CA LEU A 267 -8.27 17.70 17.47
C LEU A 267 -8.22 17.92 18.99
N VAL A 268 -8.71 19.05 19.49
CA VAL A 268 -8.75 19.35 20.94
C VAL A 268 -9.54 18.29 21.72
N LYS A 269 -10.71 17.88 21.21
CA LYS A 269 -11.51 16.80 21.82
C LYS A 269 -10.79 15.46 21.85
N ALA A 270 -10.01 15.14 20.80
CA ALA A 270 -9.21 13.93 20.76
C ALA A 270 -8.05 13.97 21.76
N LEU A 271 -7.33 15.09 21.84
CA LEU A 271 -6.20 15.27 22.76
C LEU A 271 -6.61 15.35 24.23
N SER A 272 -7.90 15.62 24.51
CA SER A 272 -8.48 15.57 25.86
C SER A 272 -8.67 14.14 26.39
N LYS A 273 -8.47 13.10 25.56
CA LYS A 273 -8.56 11.70 26.00
C LYS A 273 -7.32 11.27 26.77
N ASN A 274 -7.55 10.43 27.78
CA ASN A 274 -6.46 9.72 28.44
C ASN A 274 -5.84 8.74 27.46
N ALA A 275 -4.50 8.72 27.43
CA ALA A 275 -3.75 7.76 26.66
C ALA A 275 -2.29 7.73 27.14
N SER A 276 -1.67 6.56 27.03
CA SER A 276 -0.38 6.26 27.64
C SER A 276 0.82 6.38 26.68
N HIS A 277 0.57 6.61 25.39
CA HIS A 277 1.61 6.64 24.37
C HIS A 277 1.56 7.91 23.51
N THR A 278 2.55 8.05 22.62
CA THR A 278 2.62 9.12 21.61
C THR A 278 1.30 9.21 20.86
N ARG A 279 0.77 10.44 20.74
CA ARG A 279 -0.58 10.66 20.20
C ARG A 279 -0.59 10.57 18.68
N VAL A 280 -1.57 9.84 18.15
CA VAL A 280 -1.98 9.95 16.75
C VAL A 280 -3.47 10.26 16.71
N VAL A 281 -3.85 11.30 15.99
CA VAL A 281 -5.25 11.73 15.84
C VAL A 281 -5.66 11.58 14.38
N MET A 282 -6.63 10.70 14.14
CA MET A 282 -7.25 10.48 12.84
C MET A 282 -8.55 11.29 12.77
N ILE A 283 -8.66 12.23 11.82
CA ILE A 283 -9.82 13.09 11.65
C ILE A 283 -10.40 12.92 10.25
N GLU A 284 -11.56 12.28 10.15
CA GLU A 284 -12.30 12.22 8.90
C GLU A 284 -13.18 13.48 8.73
N VAL A 285 -12.99 14.19 7.61
CA VAL A 285 -13.83 15.35 7.25
C VAL A 285 -15.07 14.97 6.45
N ASN A 286 -15.04 13.89 5.65
CA ASN A 286 -16.14 13.37 4.83
C ASN A 286 -16.94 14.49 4.12
N ILE A 287 -16.28 15.20 3.20
CA ILE A 287 -16.83 16.29 2.40
C ILE A 287 -16.86 15.91 0.91
N PRO A 288 -17.75 16.50 0.09
CA PRO A 288 -17.83 16.20 -1.34
C PRO A 288 -16.63 16.69 -2.15
N ASP A 289 -15.86 17.64 -1.60
CA ASP A 289 -14.72 18.30 -2.24
C ASP A 289 -13.64 17.30 -2.64
N ARG A 290 -13.05 17.51 -3.82
CA ARG A 290 -11.95 16.70 -4.36
C ARG A 290 -10.79 17.60 -4.77
N LEU A 291 -9.59 17.32 -4.26
CA LEU A 291 -8.36 17.93 -4.78
C LEU A 291 -7.95 17.29 -6.12
N THR A 292 -7.30 18.07 -6.97
CA THR A 292 -6.64 17.60 -8.19
C THR A 292 -5.15 17.39 -7.92
N GLU A 293 -4.50 16.48 -8.67
CA GLU A 293 -3.08 16.13 -8.51
C GLU A 293 -2.09 17.31 -8.62
N GLN A 294 -2.52 18.41 -9.25
CA GLN A 294 -1.70 19.61 -9.45
C GLN A 294 -1.54 20.47 -8.17
N HIS A 295 -2.43 20.31 -7.19
CA HIS A 295 -2.54 21.22 -6.04
C HIS A 295 -2.57 20.46 -4.69
N LYS A 296 -1.38 20.03 -4.22
CA LYS A 296 -1.23 19.15 -3.04
C LYS A 296 -1.50 19.83 -1.69
N LEU A 297 -1.47 21.16 -1.60
CA LEU A 297 -1.73 21.92 -0.36
C LEU A 297 -2.65 23.11 -0.60
N GLU A 298 -3.87 22.83 -1.06
CA GLU A 298 -4.91 23.84 -1.33
C GLU A 298 -6.28 23.36 -0.82
N GLY A 299 -7.29 24.22 -0.93
CA GLY A 299 -8.66 23.92 -0.53
C GLY A 299 -8.77 23.41 0.91
N TRP A 300 -9.43 22.27 1.08
CA TRP A 300 -9.69 21.71 2.41
C TRP A 300 -8.41 21.33 3.18
N THR A 301 -7.32 20.95 2.49
CA THR A 301 -6.06 20.58 3.16
C THR A 301 -5.36 21.78 3.78
N LEU A 302 -5.31 22.91 3.06
CA LEU A 302 -4.78 24.16 3.60
C LEU A 302 -5.64 24.66 4.78
N ALA A 303 -6.97 24.57 4.65
CA ALA A 303 -7.91 24.93 5.71
C ALA A 303 -7.79 24.04 6.96
N ALA A 304 -7.54 22.73 6.78
CA ALA A 304 -7.28 21.80 7.86
C ALA A 304 -5.95 22.11 8.56
N LEU A 305 -4.89 22.34 7.79
CA LEU A 305 -3.57 22.71 8.31
C LEU A 305 -3.63 24.01 9.13
N ALA A 306 -4.30 25.04 8.61
CA ALA A 306 -4.49 26.31 9.31
C ALA A 306 -5.24 26.13 10.65
N GLN A 307 -6.23 25.25 10.71
CA GLN A 307 -6.92 24.94 11.96
C GLN A 307 -6.04 24.18 12.95
N ILE A 308 -5.19 23.26 12.49
CA ILE A 308 -4.26 22.55 13.35
C ILE A 308 -3.26 23.54 13.96
N ARG A 309 -2.61 24.36 13.13
CA ARG A 309 -1.66 25.42 13.56
C ARG A 309 -2.32 26.42 14.51
N GLY A 310 -3.54 26.86 14.18
CA GLY A 310 -4.30 27.80 15.01
C GLY A 310 -4.69 27.27 16.39
N ASN A 311 -4.58 25.96 16.63
CA ASN A 311 -4.83 25.34 17.94
C ASN A 311 -3.53 25.06 18.72
N GLU A 312 -2.34 25.42 18.22
CA GLU A 312 -1.08 25.12 18.91
C GLU A 312 -0.92 25.86 20.24
N THR A 313 -1.71 26.88 20.53
CA THR A 313 -1.75 27.56 21.84
C THR A 313 -2.91 27.06 22.73
N ALA A 314 -3.69 26.07 22.29
CA ALA A 314 -4.79 25.53 23.06
C ALA A 314 -4.30 24.85 24.36
N ILE A 315 -5.04 25.12 25.44
CA ILE A 315 -4.79 24.60 26.79
C ILE A 315 -5.91 23.67 27.25
N GLN A 316 -5.53 22.75 28.14
CA GLN A 316 -6.40 21.87 28.89
C GLN A 316 -7.09 22.63 30.03
N ALA A 317 -8.05 21.98 30.70
CA ALA A 317 -8.79 22.57 31.81
C ALA A 317 -7.92 22.93 33.02
N ASP A 318 -6.77 22.24 33.18
CA ASP A 318 -5.79 22.50 34.22
C ASP A 318 -4.77 23.60 33.84
N GLY A 319 -4.94 24.24 32.67
CA GLY A 319 -4.05 25.28 32.16
C GLY A 319 -2.79 24.75 31.46
N SER A 320 -2.52 23.45 31.49
CA SER A 320 -1.43 22.85 30.74
C SER A 320 -1.73 22.83 29.25
N LEU A 321 -0.69 22.80 28.41
CA LEU A 321 -0.89 22.67 26.97
C LEU A 321 -1.23 21.22 26.58
N TYR A 322 -2.04 21.00 25.53
CA TYR A 322 -2.28 19.64 25.00
C TYR A 322 -0.99 18.95 24.54
N PRO A 323 -0.85 17.62 24.63
CA PRO A 323 0.38 16.93 24.20
C PRO A 323 0.62 17.04 22.68
N PRO A 324 1.88 16.97 22.22
CA PRO A 324 2.20 16.84 20.79
C PRO A 324 1.55 15.61 20.18
N ALA A 325 1.20 15.68 18.89
CA ALA A 325 0.53 14.58 18.19
C ALA A 325 0.83 14.54 16.70
N TYR A 326 0.86 13.35 16.11
CA TYR A 326 0.71 13.20 14.68
C TYR A 326 -0.77 13.34 14.32
N VAL A 327 -1.10 14.15 13.32
CA VAL A 327 -2.48 14.40 12.90
C VAL A 327 -2.64 13.98 11.44
N PHE A 328 -3.59 13.08 11.21
CA PHE A 328 -4.00 12.63 9.88
C PHE A 328 -5.43 13.11 9.65
N VAL A 329 -5.62 13.98 8.65
CA VAL A 329 -6.95 14.42 8.22
C VAL A 329 -7.27 13.72 6.91
N THR A 330 -8.35 12.93 6.88
CA THR A 330 -8.75 12.12 5.73
C THR A 330 -10.07 12.58 5.15
N ASN A 331 -10.24 12.41 3.84
CA ASN A 331 -11.49 12.65 3.13
C ASN A 331 -11.82 11.48 2.19
N HIS A 332 -12.83 10.69 2.55
CA HIS A 332 -13.38 9.61 1.74
C HIS A 332 -14.55 10.13 0.88
N SER A 333 -14.24 10.94 -0.14
CA SER A 333 -15.23 11.70 -0.92
C SER A 333 -16.31 10.86 -1.61
N PHE A 334 -16.03 9.59 -1.92
CA PHE A 334 -16.96 8.66 -2.57
C PHE A 334 -18.20 8.35 -1.72
N HIS A 335 -18.19 8.60 -0.41
CA HIS A 335 -19.40 8.52 0.42
C HIS A 335 -20.45 9.59 0.07
N ASN A 336 -20.04 10.69 -0.57
CA ASN A 336 -20.91 11.79 -1.00
C ASN A 336 -21.33 11.67 -2.48
N ASP A 337 -20.66 10.84 -3.27
CA ASP A 337 -20.95 10.62 -4.69
C ASP A 337 -20.91 9.13 -5.03
N LEU A 338 -22.04 8.45 -4.78
CA LEU A 338 -22.17 7.01 -4.93
C LEU A 338 -22.17 6.53 -6.39
N ASN A 339 -22.45 7.42 -7.35
CA ASN A 339 -22.48 7.09 -8.77
C ASN A 339 -21.17 7.44 -9.47
N GLY A 340 -20.43 8.42 -8.95
CA GLY A 340 -19.19 8.86 -9.55
C GLY A 340 -18.10 7.80 -9.57
N THR A 341 -17.26 7.92 -10.58
CA THR A 341 -16.02 7.17 -10.76
C THR A 341 -14.85 8.10 -10.44
N GLY A 342 -13.93 7.68 -9.56
CA GLY A 342 -12.77 8.50 -9.17
C GLY A 342 -12.89 9.26 -7.84
N GLY A 343 -13.82 8.89 -6.97
CA GLY A 343 -13.79 9.32 -5.58
C GLY A 343 -12.67 8.58 -4.84
N ASN A 344 -11.53 9.23 -4.59
CA ASN A 344 -10.42 8.60 -3.89
C ASN A 344 -10.29 9.10 -2.45
N LEU A 345 -9.59 8.33 -1.63
CA LEU A 345 -9.10 8.81 -0.34
C LEU A 345 -8.07 9.91 -0.58
N GLN A 346 -8.31 11.06 0.05
CA GLN A 346 -7.35 12.15 0.13
C GLN A 346 -6.95 12.33 1.60
N ALA A 347 -5.67 12.57 1.85
CA ALA A 347 -5.15 12.67 3.22
C ALA A 347 -4.12 13.79 3.36
N LEU A 348 -4.20 14.51 4.48
CA LEU A 348 -3.17 15.41 5.00
C LEU A 348 -2.55 14.76 6.23
N ALA A 349 -1.23 14.64 6.27
CA ALA A 349 -0.49 14.23 7.47
C ALA A 349 0.41 15.37 7.93
N THR A 350 0.29 15.77 9.20
CA THR A 350 1.08 16.87 9.77
C THR A 350 1.24 16.72 11.28
N GLY A 351 2.21 17.42 11.87
CA GLY A 351 2.46 17.45 13.29
C GLY A 351 1.61 18.50 13.99
N PHE A 352 1.10 18.21 15.17
CA PHE A 352 0.65 19.20 16.14
C PHE A 352 1.77 19.36 17.17
N ARG A 353 2.49 20.49 17.11
CA ARG A 353 3.72 20.71 17.90
C ARG A 353 4.81 19.65 17.68
N ILE A 354 4.94 19.20 16.45
CA ILE A 354 6.05 18.38 15.95
C ILE A 354 6.61 19.14 14.75
N GLU A 355 7.68 19.90 14.97
CA GLU A 355 8.16 20.95 14.04
C GLU A 355 8.74 20.39 12.73
N ASP A 356 9.11 19.11 12.74
CA ASP A 356 9.81 18.38 11.70
C ASP A 356 8.93 17.32 11.01
N PHE A 357 7.60 17.39 11.17
CA PHE A 357 6.65 16.50 10.51
C PHE A 357 5.49 17.24 9.85
N GLY A 358 5.40 17.19 8.52
CA GLY A 358 4.29 17.76 7.75
C GLY A 358 4.72 18.37 6.40
N PRO A 359 3.75 18.76 5.55
CA PRO A 359 4.02 19.34 4.24
C PRO A 359 4.51 20.78 4.29
N ASP A 360 4.30 21.48 5.41
CA ASP A 360 4.69 22.87 5.65
C ASP A 360 6.07 23.01 6.31
N VAL A 361 6.75 21.89 6.58
CA VAL A 361 8.09 21.87 7.16
C VAL A 361 9.14 22.32 6.15
N ARG A 362 10.00 23.23 6.58
CA ARG A 362 11.16 23.68 5.81
C ARG A 362 12.43 23.05 6.37
N TYR A 363 13.01 22.13 5.61
CA TYR A 363 14.28 21.49 5.97
C TYR A 363 15.45 22.35 5.50
N SER A 364 16.53 22.37 6.29
CA SER A 364 17.77 23.08 5.96
C SER A 364 18.56 22.44 4.81
N GLY A 365 18.30 21.17 4.50
CA GLY A 365 18.94 20.41 3.44
C GLY A 365 18.49 18.95 3.44
N TYR A 366 19.00 18.17 2.48
CA TYR A 366 18.59 16.77 2.31
C TYR A 366 18.95 15.89 3.53
N GLY A 367 20.06 16.17 4.22
CA GLY A 367 20.40 15.47 5.47
C GLY A 367 19.34 15.62 6.57
N ALA A 368 18.73 16.80 6.71
CA ALA A 368 17.64 17.04 7.66
C ALA A 368 16.36 16.29 7.28
N VAL A 369 16.08 16.16 5.97
CA VAL A 369 14.97 15.33 5.46
C VAL A 369 15.16 13.87 5.87
N LEU A 370 16.37 13.32 5.67
CA LEU A 370 16.68 11.94 6.04
C LEU A 370 16.54 11.72 7.55
N ALA A 371 17.07 12.64 8.37
CA ALA A 371 16.96 12.57 9.82
C ALA A 371 15.50 12.61 10.29
N ALA A 372 14.66 13.45 9.69
CA ALA A 372 13.23 13.50 9.99
C ALA A 372 12.51 12.20 9.57
N ARG A 373 12.80 11.66 8.39
CA ARG A 373 12.22 10.40 7.93
C ARG A 373 12.61 9.21 8.84
N GLU A 374 13.83 9.21 9.35
CA GLU A 374 14.30 8.21 10.30
C GLU A 374 13.57 8.34 11.64
N ARG A 375 13.51 9.56 12.19
CA ARG A 375 12.79 9.88 13.45
C ARG A 375 11.30 9.54 13.39
N HIS A 376 10.67 9.76 12.24
CA HIS A 376 9.23 9.52 12.04
C HIS A 376 8.94 8.26 11.21
N SER A 377 9.85 7.28 11.19
CA SER A 377 9.78 6.13 10.27
C SER A 377 8.46 5.36 10.32
N ALA A 378 7.88 5.20 11.52
CA ALA A 378 6.57 4.58 11.69
C ALA A 378 5.45 5.35 10.97
N MET A 379 5.41 6.68 11.12
CA MET A 379 4.40 7.53 10.49
C MET A 379 4.65 7.71 9.00
N MET A 380 5.91 7.70 8.56
CA MET A 380 6.25 7.66 7.13
C MET A 380 5.77 6.36 6.47
N ALA A 381 5.91 5.21 7.15
CA ALA A 381 5.36 3.95 6.67
C ALA A 381 3.82 3.97 6.59
N LEU A 382 3.15 4.62 7.55
CA LEU A 382 1.70 4.82 7.50
C LEU A 382 1.28 5.72 6.33
N ILE A 383 1.95 6.85 6.12
CA ILE A 383 1.70 7.74 4.97
C ILE A 383 1.86 6.98 3.67
N GLU A 384 2.95 6.23 3.53
CA GLU A 384 3.21 5.45 2.32
C GLU A 384 2.13 4.41 2.09
N SER A 385 1.76 3.65 3.13
CA SER A 385 0.68 2.67 3.03
C SER A 385 -0.69 3.27 2.71
N ILE A 386 -0.98 4.50 3.17
CA ILE A 386 -2.23 5.19 2.81
C ILE A 386 -2.25 5.53 1.33
N LYS A 387 -1.09 5.90 0.75
CA LYS A 387 -0.96 6.20 -0.68
C LYS A 387 -1.03 4.95 -1.54
N THR A 388 -0.34 3.88 -1.14
CA THR A 388 -0.13 2.70 -2.01
C THR A 388 -1.18 1.61 -1.81
N HIS A 389 -1.66 1.39 -0.59
CA HIS A 389 -2.56 0.28 -0.25
C HIS A 389 -4.03 0.73 -0.10
N TYR A 390 -4.45 1.77 -0.84
CA TYR A 390 -5.84 2.22 -0.82
C TYR A 390 -6.77 1.33 -1.67
N GLU A 391 -6.27 0.76 -2.77
CA GLU A 391 -7.06 -0.15 -3.61
C GLU A 391 -7.40 -1.45 -2.88
N ILE A 392 -8.59 -1.99 -3.17
CA ILE A 392 -9.04 -3.28 -2.63
C ILE A 392 -8.50 -4.40 -3.55
N PRO A 393 -7.76 -5.39 -3.02
CA PRO A 393 -7.23 -6.48 -3.83
C PRO A 393 -8.33 -7.19 -4.63
N THR A 394 -8.11 -7.44 -5.92
CA THR A 394 -9.01 -8.25 -6.75
C THR A 394 -8.72 -9.74 -6.59
N THR A 395 -7.44 -10.11 -6.45
CA THR A 395 -6.97 -11.49 -6.32
C THR A 395 -6.71 -11.87 -4.85
N PHE A 396 -6.71 -13.17 -4.56
CA PHE A 396 -6.46 -13.67 -3.19
C PHE A 396 -4.97 -13.75 -2.84
N ASN A 397 -4.10 -14.01 -3.82
CA ASN A 397 -2.72 -14.45 -3.60
C ASN A 397 -1.64 -13.50 -4.15
N GLY A 398 -2.02 -12.32 -4.66
CA GLY A 398 -1.05 -11.38 -5.27
C GLY A 398 -0.77 -11.66 -6.74
N GLU A 399 -1.63 -12.44 -7.41
CA GLU A 399 -1.61 -12.56 -8.86
C GLU A 399 -2.00 -11.23 -9.55
N LEU A 400 -1.62 -11.11 -10.81
CA LEU A 400 -2.05 -9.99 -11.65
C LEU A 400 -3.57 -10.09 -11.87
N PRO A 401 -4.35 -9.01 -11.68
CA PRO A 401 -5.80 -9.03 -11.90
C PRO A 401 -6.20 -9.57 -13.27
N GLY A 402 -5.43 -9.29 -14.32
CA GLY A 402 -5.68 -9.80 -15.67
C GLY A 402 -5.61 -11.32 -15.80
N SER A 403 -4.92 -12.04 -14.89
CA SER A 403 -4.87 -13.51 -14.93
C SER A 403 -6.26 -14.13 -14.75
N LEU A 404 -7.18 -13.43 -14.10
CA LEU A 404 -8.55 -13.88 -13.88
C LEU A 404 -9.37 -13.86 -15.18
N PHE A 405 -9.05 -12.99 -16.13
CA PHE A 405 -9.83 -12.78 -17.36
C PHE A 405 -9.23 -13.48 -18.60
N ALA A 406 -8.07 -14.14 -18.44
CA ALA A 406 -7.29 -14.71 -19.54
C ALA A 406 -7.80 -16.06 -20.06
N SER A 407 -9.12 -16.26 -20.20
CA SER A 407 -9.65 -17.47 -20.85
C SER A 407 -9.32 -17.44 -22.35
N GLY A 408 -8.25 -18.15 -22.75
CA GLY A 408 -7.85 -18.33 -24.15
C GLY A 408 -6.70 -17.45 -24.65
N ILE A 409 -6.07 -16.64 -23.79
CA ILE A 409 -4.90 -15.80 -24.12
C ILE A 409 -3.64 -16.48 -23.58
N LEU A 410 -2.52 -16.41 -24.33
CA LEU A 410 -1.21 -16.87 -23.85
C LEU A 410 -0.88 -16.19 -22.51
N PRO A 411 -0.25 -16.90 -21.56
CA PRO A 411 0.13 -16.29 -20.29
C PRO A 411 1.09 -15.11 -20.53
N PRO A 412 1.05 -14.06 -19.67
CA PRO A 412 1.96 -12.92 -19.79
C PRO A 412 3.43 -13.36 -19.90
N LEU A 413 4.22 -12.58 -20.63
CA LEU A 413 5.67 -12.82 -20.75
C LEU A 413 6.34 -12.90 -19.37
N ARG A 414 7.21 -13.89 -19.17
CA ARG A 414 7.96 -14.11 -17.93
C ARG A 414 9.44 -14.24 -18.20
N ILE A 415 10.24 -13.40 -17.56
CA ILE A 415 11.70 -13.50 -17.60
C ILE A 415 12.09 -14.87 -17.02
N GLY A 416 13.01 -15.56 -17.68
CA GLY A 416 13.45 -16.92 -17.36
C GLY A 416 12.76 -18.02 -18.18
N GLN A 417 11.60 -17.75 -18.76
CA GLN A 417 10.86 -18.71 -19.60
C GLN A 417 11.38 -18.73 -21.04
N ARG A 418 11.14 -19.83 -21.75
CA ARG A 418 11.48 -20.02 -23.16
C ARG A 418 10.29 -19.78 -24.06
N TYR A 419 10.53 -19.08 -25.16
CA TYR A 419 9.53 -18.73 -26.17
C TYR A 419 10.05 -19.09 -27.56
N LEU A 420 9.14 -19.40 -28.48
CA LEU A 420 9.43 -19.52 -29.90
C LEU A 420 9.41 -18.12 -30.50
N ILE A 421 10.46 -17.76 -31.22
CA ILE A 421 10.69 -16.42 -31.77
C ILE A 421 10.80 -16.58 -33.29
N PRO A 422 10.02 -15.84 -34.10
CA PRO A 422 10.18 -15.85 -35.55
C PRO A 422 11.60 -15.45 -35.95
N ASP A 423 12.24 -16.24 -36.81
CA ASP A 423 13.63 -15.99 -37.25
C ASP A 423 13.74 -15.01 -38.43
N GLY A 424 12.60 -14.60 -39.01
CA GLY A 424 12.52 -13.70 -40.17
C GLY A 424 12.53 -14.42 -41.52
N ASP A 425 12.89 -15.71 -41.56
CA ASP A 425 12.96 -16.56 -42.76
C ASP A 425 11.78 -17.54 -42.84
N GLY A 426 10.74 -17.32 -42.03
CA GLY A 426 9.55 -18.17 -41.92
C GLY A 426 9.71 -19.36 -40.96
N GLY A 427 10.82 -19.43 -40.23
CA GLY A 427 11.05 -20.39 -39.16
C GLY A 427 10.90 -19.77 -37.76
N GLU A 428 11.11 -20.60 -36.74
CA GLU A 428 11.09 -20.20 -35.34
C GLU A 428 12.34 -20.70 -34.62
N VAL A 429 12.89 -19.88 -33.73
CA VAL A 429 13.99 -20.22 -32.85
C VAL A 429 13.58 -20.11 -31.40
N ALA A 430 13.92 -21.11 -30.58
CA ALA A 430 13.65 -21.08 -29.16
C ALA A 430 14.67 -20.18 -28.43
N GLY A 431 14.17 -19.16 -27.73
CA GLY A 431 14.98 -18.25 -26.91
C GLY A 431 14.44 -18.12 -25.49
N ARG A 432 15.33 -17.99 -24.51
CA ARG A 432 14.98 -17.70 -23.12
C ARG A 432 14.91 -16.19 -22.91
N LEU A 433 13.77 -15.68 -22.44
CA LEU A 433 13.62 -14.27 -22.12
C LEU A 433 14.52 -13.91 -20.92
N ILE A 434 15.48 -13.01 -21.10
CA ILE A 434 16.42 -12.62 -20.03
C ILE A 434 16.21 -11.17 -19.54
N SER A 435 15.53 -10.34 -20.32
CA SER A 435 15.16 -8.97 -19.95
C SER A 435 13.95 -8.53 -20.78
N ALA A 436 13.09 -7.68 -20.22
CA ALA A 436 11.98 -7.09 -20.94
C ALA A 436 11.64 -5.68 -20.44
N THR A 437 11.12 -4.85 -21.33
CA THR A 437 10.53 -3.54 -21.00
C THR A 437 9.26 -3.34 -21.81
N VAL A 438 8.37 -2.46 -21.36
CA VAL A 438 7.13 -2.14 -22.07
C VAL A 438 7.14 -0.69 -22.52
N GLU A 439 6.86 -0.49 -23.81
CA GLU A 439 6.52 0.82 -24.36
C GLU A 439 5.00 1.00 -24.29
N GLN A 440 4.55 1.88 -23.39
CA GLN A 440 3.14 1.96 -23.02
C GLN A 440 2.27 2.60 -24.11
N GLU A 441 2.83 3.53 -24.89
CA GLU A 441 2.09 4.24 -25.94
C GLU A 441 1.79 3.31 -27.12
N THR A 442 2.77 2.51 -27.54
CA THR A 442 2.64 1.56 -28.65
C THR A 442 2.10 0.19 -28.21
N ARG A 443 1.96 -0.03 -26.89
CA ARG A 443 1.52 -1.29 -26.28
C ARG A 443 2.38 -2.50 -26.67
N LEU A 444 3.70 -2.29 -26.78
CA LEU A 444 4.66 -3.32 -27.14
C LEU A 444 5.56 -3.67 -25.96
N ALA A 445 5.70 -4.96 -25.67
CA ALA A 445 6.79 -5.47 -24.84
C ALA A 445 8.01 -5.74 -25.72
N TYR A 446 9.16 -5.16 -25.39
CA TYR A 446 10.45 -5.44 -26.00
C TYR A 446 11.19 -6.45 -25.12
N GLY A 447 11.43 -7.65 -25.64
CA GLY A 447 12.16 -8.71 -24.95
C GLY A 447 13.55 -8.94 -25.54
N ILE A 448 14.53 -9.15 -24.66
CA ILE A 448 15.86 -9.67 -25.03
C ILE A 448 15.87 -11.16 -24.73
N TYR A 449 16.12 -11.98 -25.75
CA TYR A 449 16.11 -13.44 -25.65
C TYR A 449 17.49 -14.01 -25.91
N GLU A 450 17.93 -14.93 -25.06
CA GLU A 450 19.16 -15.71 -25.23
C GLU A 450 18.83 -17.04 -25.91
N LEU A 451 19.44 -17.26 -27.08
CA LEU A 451 19.29 -18.48 -27.87
C LEU A 451 20.19 -19.60 -27.31
N ALA A 452 19.98 -20.84 -27.79
CA ALA A 452 20.78 -21.99 -27.35
C ALA A 452 22.28 -21.86 -27.66
N ASP A 453 22.65 -21.10 -28.69
CA ASP A 453 24.03 -20.82 -29.08
C ASP A 453 24.65 -19.61 -28.35
N GLY A 454 23.92 -19.01 -27.40
CA GLY A 454 24.35 -17.85 -26.62
C GLY A 454 24.15 -16.49 -27.31
N ARG A 455 23.69 -16.45 -28.57
CA ARG A 455 23.32 -15.18 -29.22
C ARG A 455 22.13 -14.55 -28.51
N LYS A 456 22.08 -13.22 -28.52
CA LYS A 456 20.96 -12.44 -28.00
C LYS A 456 20.20 -11.79 -29.15
N VAL A 457 18.88 -11.99 -29.15
CA VAL A 457 17.98 -11.37 -30.13
C VAL A 457 16.96 -10.50 -29.41
N ILE A 458 16.46 -9.48 -30.11
CA ILE A 458 15.40 -8.61 -29.62
C ILE A 458 14.15 -8.94 -30.41
N ALA A 459 13.05 -9.19 -29.71
CA ALA A 459 11.75 -9.37 -30.34
C ALA A 459 10.69 -8.58 -29.56
N THR A 460 9.67 -8.13 -30.29
CA THR A 460 8.52 -7.41 -29.72
C THR A 460 7.33 -8.34 -29.59
N ASN A 461 6.52 -8.11 -28.57
CA ASN A 461 5.25 -8.79 -28.36
C ASN A 461 4.16 -7.75 -28.10
N PRO A 462 3.06 -7.72 -28.89
CA PRO A 462 1.93 -6.84 -28.61
C PRO A 462 1.27 -7.25 -27.31
N LEU A 463 0.88 -6.26 -26.51
CA LEU A 463 0.18 -6.46 -25.25
C LEU A 463 -1.31 -6.12 -25.42
N SER A 464 -2.16 -6.95 -24.82
CA SER A 464 -3.58 -6.68 -24.69
C SER A 464 -3.84 -5.46 -23.77
N GLU A 465 -5.07 -4.94 -23.80
CA GLU A 465 -5.45 -3.82 -22.91
C GLU A 465 -5.30 -4.17 -21.44
N GLN A 466 -5.64 -5.41 -21.08
CA GLN A 466 -5.53 -5.92 -19.72
C GLN A 466 -4.08 -6.08 -19.28
N GLU A 467 -3.19 -6.55 -20.16
CA GLU A 467 -1.76 -6.66 -19.90
C GLU A 467 -1.11 -5.29 -19.69
N ILE A 468 -1.51 -4.28 -20.48
CA ILE A 468 -1.03 -2.92 -20.31
C ILE A 468 -1.51 -2.32 -18.98
N GLU A 469 -2.76 -2.59 -18.59
CA GLU A 469 -3.30 -2.14 -17.30
C GLU A 469 -2.58 -2.81 -16.12
N ASP A 470 -2.34 -4.12 -16.21
CA ASP A 470 -1.56 -4.88 -15.23
C ASP A 470 -0.11 -4.36 -15.13
N TYR A 471 0.52 -4.05 -16.26
CA TYR A 471 1.86 -3.45 -16.29
C TYR A 471 1.88 -2.06 -15.66
N ARG A 472 0.90 -1.19 -15.96
CA ARG A 472 0.80 0.15 -15.36
C ARG A 472 0.71 0.10 -13.84
N ARG A 473 -0.03 -0.87 -13.30
CA ARG A 473 -0.21 -1.04 -11.85
C ARG A 473 0.98 -1.73 -11.19
N TYR A 474 1.58 -2.72 -11.85
CA TYR A 474 2.61 -3.60 -11.27
C TYR A 474 3.88 -3.68 -12.13
N PRO A 475 4.48 -2.55 -12.56
CA PRO A 475 5.52 -2.57 -13.59
C PRO A 475 6.77 -3.34 -13.14
N ALA A 476 7.13 -3.23 -11.85
CA ALA A 476 8.31 -3.88 -11.27
C ALA A 476 8.18 -5.40 -11.16
N THR A 477 6.97 -5.98 -11.23
CA THR A 477 6.75 -7.42 -11.06
C THR A 477 6.01 -8.07 -12.22
N TYR A 478 5.65 -7.30 -13.26
CA TYR A 478 4.83 -7.75 -14.37
C TYR A 478 5.41 -9.01 -15.05
N PHE A 479 6.71 -9.00 -15.34
CA PHE A 479 7.41 -10.10 -16.01
C PHE A 479 7.76 -11.30 -15.09
N GLY A 480 7.08 -11.44 -13.96
CA GLY A 480 7.24 -12.58 -13.04
C GLY A 480 8.50 -12.56 -12.17
N VAL A 481 9.40 -11.58 -12.35
CA VAL A 481 10.56 -11.32 -11.50
C VAL A 481 10.60 -9.84 -11.15
N LEU A 482 11.34 -9.47 -10.10
CA LEU A 482 11.52 -8.07 -9.74
C LEU A 482 12.47 -7.40 -10.75
N VAL A 483 11.98 -6.34 -11.39
CA VAL A 483 12.73 -5.52 -12.35
C VAL A 483 12.78 -4.09 -11.83
N ASN A 484 13.93 -3.43 -11.96
CA ASN A 484 14.05 -2.03 -11.60
C ASN A 484 13.27 -1.17 -12.61
N THR A 485 12.26 -0.47 -12.12
CA THR A 485 11.50 0.52 -12.90
C THR A 485 12.13 1.89 -12.72
N VAL A 486 12.34 2.61 -13.83
CA VAL A 486 12.82 3.99 -13.77
C VAL A 486 11.62 4.88 -13.44
N GLU A 487 11.48 5.27 -12.17
CA GLU A 487 10.57 6.35 -11.80
C GLU A 487 11.19 7.71 -12.11
N LYS A 488 10.38 8.63 -12.65
CA LYS A 488 10.83 10.01 -12.90
C LYS A 488 10.87 10.76 -11.57
N ALA A 489 12.04 11.28 -11.20
CA ALA A 489 12.19 12.17 -10.07
C ALA A 489 11.81 13.62 -10.46
N HIS A 490 10.71 14.12 -9.92
CA HIS A 490 10.16 15.43 -10.25
C HIS A 490 10.61 16.52 -9.26
N THR A 491 10.58 16.22 -7.97
CA THR A 491 10.96 17.18 -6.92
C THR A 491 12.45 17.12 -6.60
N PHE A 492 12.97 18.18 -5.97
CA PHE A 492 14.37 18.18 -5.49
C PHE A 492 14.65 17.02 -4.54
N VAL A 493 13.73 16.74 -3.60
CA VAL A 493 13.86 15.63 -2.65
C VAL A 493 13.83 14.28 -3.37
N GLU A 494 12.93 14.08 -4.36
CA GLU A 494 12.91 12.85 -5.16
C GLU A 494 14.20 12.63 -5.95
N LYS A 495 14.81 13.71 -6.46
CA LYS A 495 16.12 13.61 -7.14
C LYS A 495 17.21 13.21 -6.15
N CYS A 496 17.22 13.82 -4.97
CA CYS A 496 18.13 13.42 -3.89
C CYS A 496 17.91 11.96 -3.47
N ASP A 497 16.66 11.51 -3.35
CA ASP A 497 16.31 10.12 -3.02
C ASP A 497 16.86 9.14 -4.07
N PHE A 498 16.63 9.42 -5.35
CA PHE A 498 17.15 8.63 -6.47
C PHE A 498 18.69 8.52 -6.44
N LEU A 499 19.37 9.65 -6.27
CA LEU A 499 20.83 9.70 -6.21
C LEU A 499 21.37 9.01 -4.96
N PHE A 500 20.74 9.22 -3.81
CA PHE A 500 21.16 8.61 -2.56
C PHE A 500 20.99 7.09 -2.60
N ASN A 501 19.89 6.58 -3.14
CA ASN A 501 19.70 5.14 -3.36
C ASN A 501 20.79 4.53 -4.25
N THR A 502 21.31 5.31 -5.21
CA THR A 502 22.38 4.89 -6.11
C THR A 502 23.77 4.95 -5.48
N TYR A 503 24.06 6.02 -4.71
CA TYR A 503 25.42 6.35 -4.29
C TYR A 503 25.70 6.14 -2.80
N GLN A 504 24.70 5.89 -1.94
CA GLN A 504 24.89 5.79 -0.48
C GLN A 504 25.92 4.74 -0.04
N HIS A 505 26.16 3.71 -0.85
CA HIS A 505 27.13 2.65 -0.56
C HIS A 505 28.48 2.84 -1.28
N SER A 506 28.68 3.96 -1.98
CA SER A 506 29.98 4.29 -2.57
C SER A 506 31.01 4.54 -1.47
N THR A 507 32.25 4.08 -1.67
CA THR A 507 33.34 4.31 -0.71
C THR A 507 33.63 5.80 -0.56
N ARG A 508 34.17 6.17 0.59
CA ARG A 508 34.53 7.55 0.90
C ARG A 508 35.52 8.13 -0.11
N GLU A 509 36.52 7.35 -0.49
CA GLU A 509 37.54 7.71 -1.48
C GLU A 509 36.90 7.99 -2.85
N LYS A 510 35.89 7.21 -3.23
CA LYS A 510 35.18 7.37 -4.51
C LYS A 510 34.33 8.63 -4.51
N LEU A 511 33.63 8.91 -3.41
CA LEU A 511 32.86 10.14 -3.23
C LEU A 511 33.76 11.39 -3.23
N LEU A 512 34.91 11.34 -2.55
CA LEU A 512 35.90 12.42 -2.60
C LEU A 512 36.47 12.60 -4.01
N GLY A 513 36.69 11.50 -4.74
CA GLY A 513 37.09 11.54 -6.15
C GLY A 513 36.05 12.23 -7.04
N PHE A 514 34.76 11.95 -6.83
CA PHE A 514 33.67 12.64 -7.52
C PHE A 514 33.59 14.15 -7.18
N LEU A 515 34.02 14.51 -5.97
CA LEU A 515 34.03 15.88 -5.45
C LEU A 515 35.41 16.56 -5.57
N ALA A 516 36.35 16.02 -6.35
CA ALA A 516 37.74 16.49 -6.38
C ALA A 516 37.90 17.97 -6.79
N ASN A 517 36.95 18.50 -7.57
CA ASN A 517 36.96 19.90 -8.03
C ASN A 517 36.13 20.83 -7.12
N ALA A 518 35.65 20.35 -5.97
CA ALA A 518 34.89 21.17 -5.03
C ALA A 518 35.79 22.22 -4.36
N SER A 519 35.33 23.47 -4.29
CA SER A 519 36.06 24.57 -3.65
C SER A 519 36.30 24.36 -2.16
N ASP A 520 35.49 23.52 -1.51
CA ASP A 520 35.54 23.20 -0.10
C ASP A 520 36.07 21.77 0.19
N LEU A 521 36.89 21.22 -0.72
CA LEU A 521 37.40 19.84 -0.62
C LEU A 521 38.07 19.53 0.72
N GLU A 522 38.83 20.46 1.31
CA GLU A 522 39.48 20.23 2.61
C GLU A 522 38.46 20.02 3.74
N ASN A 523 37.31 20.72 3.69
CA ASN A 523 36.23 20.48 4.65
C ASN A 523 35.57 19.11 4.39
N LEU A 524 35.30 18.77 3.13
CA LEU A 524 34.72 17.47 2.75
C LEU A 524 35.59 16.28 3.19
N ARG A 525 36.92 16.46 3.24
CA ARG A 525 37.88 15.48 3.76
C ARG A 525 37.79 15.27 5.28
N THR A 526 37.03 16.05 6.01
CA THR A 526 36.78 15.81 7.45
C THR A 526 35.54 14.96 7.70
N LEU A 527 34.64 14.85 6.71
CA LEU A 527 33.35 14.22 6.88
C LEU A 527 33.41 12.70 6.82
N GLU A 528 32.46 12.06 7.51
CA GLU A 528 32.25 10.63 7.42
C GLU A 528 31.59 10.24 6.09
N GLN A 529 31.66 8.95 5.73
CA GLN A 529 31.18 8.46 4.44
C GLN A 529 29.70 8.80 4.18
N ARG A 530 28.84 8.63 5.19
CA ARG A 530 27.39 8.87 5.05
C ARG A 530 27.10 10.35 4.78
N GLU A 531 27.72 11.25 5.54
CA GLU A 531 27.56 12.70 5.36
C GLU A 531 28.07 13.15 3.99
N LEU A 532 29.21 12.61 3.57
CA LEU A 532 29.78 12.88 2.25
C LEU A 532 28.85 12.39 1.13
N ALA A 533 28.20 11.23 1.29
CA ALA A 533 27.23 10.72 0.33
C ALA A 533 25.99 11.63 0.24
N ILE A 534 25.49 12.12 1.38
CA ILE A 534 24.36 13.06 1.43
C ILE A 534 24.70 14.34 0.67
N ILE A 535 25.84 14.97 0.98
CA ILE A 535 26.29 16.21 0.34
C ILE A 535 26.51 16.00 -1.16
N PHE A 536 27.12 14.88 -1.56
CA PHE A 536 27.32 14.55 -2.97
C PHE A 536 25.99 14.49 -3.72
N CYS A 537 25.00 13.77 -3.18
CA CYS A 537 23.69 13.63 -3.80
C CYS A 537 22.94 14.97 -3.86
N GLU A 538 23.05 15.78 -2.82
CA GLU A 538 22.44 17.11 -2.76
C GLU A 538 23.04 18.06 -3.81
N ARG A 539 24.36 18.05 -4.01
CA ARG A 539 25.03 18.82 -5.06
C ARG A 539 24.62 18.37 -6.46
N MET A 540 24.54 17.06 -6.68
CA MET A 540 24.09 16.51 -7.96
C MET A 540 22.64 16.88 -8.27
N ALA A 541 21.74 16.76 -7.29
CA ALA A 541 20.34 17.14 -7.45
C ALA A 541 20.19 18.63 -7.79
N ASN A 542 20.97 19.50 -7.15
CA ASN A 542 21.03 20.93 -7.47
C ASN A 542 21.51 21.18 -8.90
N SER A 543 22.53 20.46 -9.37
CA SER A 543 22.99 20.54 -10.77
C SER A 543 21.89 20.15 -11.75
N MET A 544 21.21 19.02 -11.51
CA MET A 544 20.08 18.55 -12.33
C MET A 544 18.92 19.55 -12.36
N GLN A 545 18.64 20.20 -11.23
CA GLN A 545 17.61 21.23 -11.13
C GLN A 545 17.99 22.48 -11.97
N THR A 546 19.23 22.95 -11.82
CA THR A 546 19.76 24.11 -12.55
C THR A 546 19.75 23.89 -14.06
N GLU A 547 20.12 22.71 -14.52
CA GLU A 547 20.08 22.35 -15.96
C GLU A 547 18.65 22.28 -16.50
N ALA A 548 17.72 21.69 -15.75
CA ALA A 548 16.31 21.64 -16.15
C ALA A 548 15.69 23.05 -16.27
N GLU A 549 16.05 23.96 -15.37
CA GLU A 549 15.59 25.36 -15.42
C GLU A 549 16.19 26.13 -16.59
N LYS A 550 17.47 25.90 -16.93
CA LYS A 550 18.11 26.46 -18.13
C LYS A 550 17.42 25.95 -19.41
N SER A 551 17.13 24.66 -19.50
CA SER A 551 16.47 24.05 -20.65
C SER A 551 15.01 24.53 -20.83
N LYS A 552 14.30 24.81 -19.74
CA LYS A 552 12.96 25.45 -19.81
C LYS A 552 13.05 26.88 -20.34
N LYS A 553 14.00 27.68 -19.83
CA LYS A 553 14.20 29.06 -20.29
C LYS A 553 14.64 29.14 -21.76
N SER A 554 15.40 28.17 -22.26
CA SER A 554 15.77 28.12 -23.68
C SER A 554 14.61 27.72 -24.59
N ASN A 555 13.64 26.93 -24.10
CA ASN A 555 12.46 26.53 -24.87
C ASN A 555 11.33 27.59 -24.87
N GLU A 556 11.32 28.53 -23.91
CA GLU A 556 10.41 29.69 -23.91
C GLU A 556 10.91 30.84 -24.82
N PHE A 557 12.14 30.76 -25.32
CA PHE A 557 12.78 31.79 -26.16
C PHE A 557 13.03 31.34 -27.61
N ASP A 558 12.32 30.32 -28.09
CA ASP A 558 12.26 29.98 -29.52
C ASP A 558 10.96 30.56 -30.13
N PRO A 559 11.01 31.70 -30.84
CA PRO A 559 9.83 32.26 -31.49
C PRO A 559 9.47 31.54 -32.80
N ASP A 560 10.22 30.51 -33.21
CA ASP A 560 9.99 29.76 -34.46
C ASP A 560 9.57 28.28 -34.23
N ARG A 561 8.91 27.98 -33.10
CA ARG A 561 8.17 26.73 -32.89
C ARG A 561 6.69 26.90 -32.57
#